data_AF-A0A7V1YLD9-F1
#
_entry.id   AF-A0A7V1YLD9-F1
#
_cell.length_a   1.000
_cell.length_b   1.000
_cell.length_c   1.000
_cell.angle_alpha   90.00
_cell.angle_beta   90.00
_cell.angle_gamma   90.00
#
_symmetry.space_group_name_H-M   'P 1'
#
loop_
_entity.id
_entity.type
_entity.pdbx_description
1 polymer ?
#
loop_
_entity_poly.entity_id
_entity_poly.type
_entity_poly.pdbx_seq_one_letter_code
_entity_poly.pdbx_strand_id
1 'polypeptide(L)'
;MHPVDRRARVRLTMGGGRRADLAALAALCASLLGFFLWPFLLHGERFPLGPDGPVYLWWTRLAAQEGLSAVGTRPGAPALALALGGTLRLSAVTAVSALEVTLACAVGLAAAALAGGGGPGREGPMDRATWLLAGLLAGTFAAHLAAGYLANLAFAAAFAGAAALLAAGGTAG
;
A
#
# COMPACT_ATOMS: atom_id res chain seq x y z
N MET A 1 10.17 14.48 47.78
CA MET A 1 9.45 14.54 46.49
C MET A 1 10.18 13.63 45.51
N HIS A 2 9.64 12.45 45.24
CA HIS A 2 10.37 11.28 44.72
C HIS A 2 10.51 11.30 43.18
N PRO A 3 11.70 11.02 42.61
CA PRO A 3 11.96 11.03 41.15
C PRO A 3 11.34 9.86 40.35
N VAL A 4 10.50 9.04 40.97
CA VAL A 4 9.90 7.83 40.35
C VAL A 4 8.71 8.18 39.44
N ASP A 5 8.01 9.29 39.69
CA ASP A 5 6.78 9.65 38.97
C ASP A 5 6.95 10.17 37.54
N ARG A 6 8.14 10.68 37.17
CA ARG A 6 8.36 11.20 35.80
C ARG A 6 8.46 10.08 34.77
N ARG A 7 9.03 8.93 35.12
CA ARG A 7 9.23 7.81 34.17
C ARG A 7 7.92 7.09 33.82
N ALA A 8 7.01 6.96 34.77
CA ALA A 8 5.67 6.39 34.53
C ALA A 8 4.81 7.30 33.63
N ARG A 9 4.89 8.63 33.86
CA ARG A 9 4.14 9.62 33.06
C ARG A 9 4.60 9.69 31.61
N VAL A 10 5.92 9.58 31.35
CA VAL A 10 6.49 9.55 29.98
C VAL A 10 6.13 8.26 29.22
N ARG A 11 5.99 7.12 29.92
CA ARG A 11 5.54 5.86 29.28
C ARG A 11 4.06 5.88 28.87
N LEU A 12 3.21 6.56 29.64
CA LEU A 12 1.78 6.65 29.37
C LEU A 12 1.46 7.62 28.21
N THR A 13 2.22 8.70 28.05
CA THR A 13 2.06 9.63 26.91
C THR A 13 2.58 9.05 25.58
N MET A 14 3.69 8.30 25.60
CA MET A 14 4.22 7.60 24.42
C MET A 14 3.27 6.50 23.89
N GLY A 15 2.53 5.83 24.77
CA GLY A 15 1.58 4.77 24.40
C GLY A 15 0.28 5.29 23.77
N GLY A 16 -0.19 6.47 24.20
CA GLY A 16 -1.42 7.09 23.68
C GLY A 16 -1.28 7.59 22.25
N GLY A 17 -0.19 8.29 21.93
CA GLY A 17 0.11 8.76 20.58
C GLY A 17 0.22 7.60 19.58
N ARG A 18 1.01 6.58 19.92
CA ARG A 18 1.21 5.41 19.05
C ARG A 18 -0.07 4.63 18.76
N ARG A 19 -0.96 4.47 19.75
CA ARG A 19 -2.27 3.83 19.54
C ARG A 19 -3.17 4.65 18.62
N ALA A 20 -3.19 5.96 18.81
CA ALA A 20 -3.95 6.87 17.96
C ALA A 20 -3.42 6.89 16.52
N ASP A 21 -2.11 6.80 16.32
CA ASP A 21 -1.50 6.76 14.98
C ASP A 21 -1.75 5.42 14.28
N LEU A 22 -1.69 4.30 15.01
CA LEU A 22 -2.10 2.99 14.48
C LEU A 22 -3.59 2.97 14.11
N ALA A 23 -4.46 3.55 14.95
CA ALA A 23 -5.87 3.68 14.65
C ALA A 23 -6.12 4.56 13.40
N ALA A 24 -5.34 5.63 13.24
CA ALA A 24 -5.42 6.49 12.07
C ALA A 24 -4.94 5.79 10.79
N LEU A 25 -3.84 5.04 10.85
CA LEU A 25 -3.38 4.19 9.74
C LEU A 25 -4.40 3.11 9.39
N ALA A 26 -5.01 2.48 10.40
CA ALA A 26 -6.06 1.48 10.18
C ALA A 26 -7.30 2.12 9.52
N ALA A 27 -7.70 3.32 9.95
CA ALA A 27 -8.79 4.07 9.34
C ALA A 27 -8.48 4.46 7.88
N LEU A 28 -7.25 4.89 7.59
CA LEU A 28 -6.80 5.17 6.23
C LEU A 28 -6.84 3.90 5.36
N CYS A 29 -6.31 2.79 5.86
CA CYS A 29 -6.35 1.51 5.17
C CYS A 29 -7.79 1.08 4.86
N ALA A 30 -8.68 1.14 5.86
CA ALA A 30 -10.09 0.82 5.69
C ALA A 30 -10.79 1.75 4.69
N SER A 31 -10.42 3.03 4.67
CA SER A 31 -10.97 4.01 3.72
C SER A 31 -10.53 3.72 2.29
N LEU A 32 -9.24 3.42 2.08
CA LEU A 32 -8.70 3.04 0.77
C LEU A 32 -9.32 1.72 0.28
N LEU A 33 -9.38 0.71 1.15
CA LEU A 33 -10.03 -0.56 0.84
C LEU A 33 -11.51 -0.35 0.49
N GLY A 34 -12.24 0.42 1.30
CA GLY A 34 -13.64 0.74 1.04
C GLY A 34 -13.84 1.42 -0.31
N PHE A 35 -13.00 2.41 -0.63
CA PHE A 35 -13.04 3.11 -1.91
C PHE A 35 -12.76 2.18 -3.10
N PHE A 36 -11.71 1.36 -3.04
CA PHE A 36 -11.35 0.46 -4.14
C PHE A 36 -12.23 -0.78 -4.25
N LEU A 37 -12.81 -1.25 -3.15
CA LEU A 37 -13.73 -2.39 -3.15
C LEU A 37 -15.17 -1.98 -3.46
N TRP A 38 -15.51 -0.69 -3.36
CA TRP A 38 -16.85 -0.16 -3.65
C TRP A 38 -17.44 -0.66 -4.97
N PRO A 39 -16.72 -0.64 -6.12
CA PRO A 39 -17.26 -1.13 -7.38
C PRO A 39 -17.59 -2.62 -7.35
N PHE A 40 -16.74 -3.43 -6.72
CA PHE A 40 -16.95 -4.87 -6.61
C PHE A 40 -18.13 -5.21 -5.70
N LEU A 41 -18.26 -4.50 -4.57
CA LEU A 41 -19.26 -4.80 -3.55
C LEU A 41 -20.66 -4.30 -3.91
N LEU A 42 -20.78 -3.11 -4.51
CA LEU A 42 -22.08 -2.49 -4.76
C LEU A 42 -22.51 -2.53 -6.22
N HIS A 43 -21.56 -2.56 -7.15
CA HIS A 43 -21.87 -2.64 -8.59
C HIS A 43 -21.66 -4.06 -9.15
N GLY A 44 -21.11 -4.98 -8.36
CA GLY A 44 -20.89 -6.37 -8.78
C GLY A 44 -19.84 -6.50 -9.88
N GLU A 45 -18.96 -5.49 -10.01
CA GLU A 45 -17.87 -5.51 -10.97
C GLU A 45 -16.98 -6.73 -10.74
N ARG A 46 -16.54 -7.36 -11.82
CA ARG A 46 -15.78 -8.61 -11.76
C ARG A 46 -14.37 -8.48 -12.28
N PHE A 47 -14.04 -7.38 -12.95
CA PHE A 47 -12.77 -7.19 -13.62
C PHE A 47 -11.88 -6.20 -12.86
N PRO A 48 -10.56 -6.20 -13.08
CA PRO A 48 -9.67 -5.21 -12.49
C PRO A 48 -10.09 -3.79 -12.90
N LEU A 49 -9.90 -2.82 -12.00
CA LEU A 49 -10.43 -1.46 -12.16
C LEU A 49 -9.55 -0.61 -13.10
N GLY A 50 -8.25 -0.87 -13.10
CA GLY A 50 -7.27 -0.09 -13.82
C GLY A 50 -7.35 -0.29 -15.34
N PRO A 51 -6.96 0.72 -16.12
CA PRO A 51 -7.01 0.67 -17.58
C PRO A 51 -6.19 -0.50 -18.17
N ASP A 52 -5.12 -0.92 -17.50
CA ASP A 52 -4.27 -2.04 -17.93
C ASP A 52 -4.70 -3.40 -17.37
N GLY A 53 -5.76 -3.44 -16.56
CA GLY A 53 -6.33 -4.66 -15.99
C GLY A 53 -6.50 -5.79 -17.01
N PRO A 54 -7.11 -5.53 -18.19
CA PRO A 54 -7.24 -6.51 -19.26
C PRO A 54 -5.89 -7.03 -19.80
N VAL A 55 -4.87 -6.17 -19.89
CA VAL A 55 -3.53 -6.54 -20.39
C VAL A 55 -2.83 -7.47 -19.41
N TYR A 56 -2.84 -7.13 -18.12
CA TYR A 56 -2.27 -7.99 -17.08
C TYR A 56 -3.02 -9.30 -16.93
N LEU A 57 -4.34 -9.29 -17.11
CA LEU A 57 -5.15 -10.50 -17.12
C LEU A 57 -4.80 -11.39 -18.32
N TRP A 58 -4.65 -10.82 -19.51
CA TRP A 58 -4.23 -11.55 -20.70
C TRP A 58 -2.83 -12.15 -20.53
N TRP A 59 -1.85 -11.36 -20.09
CA TRP A 59 -0.50 -11.82 -19.81
C TRP A 59 -0.43 -12.92 -18.74
N THR A 60 -1.23 -12.80 -17.69
CA THR A 60 -1.31 -13.83 -16.63
C THR A 60 -1.88 -15.13 -17.19
N ARG A 61 -2.91 -15.07 -18.03
CA ARG A 61 -3.47 -16.27 -18.68
C ARG A 61 -2.50 -16.88 -19.67
N LEU A 62 -1.82 -16.06 -20.48
CA LEU A 62 -0.78 -16.52 -21.40
C LEU A 62 0.33 -17.22 -20.64
N ALA A 63 0.83 -16.61 -19.56
CA ALA A 63 1.86 -17.19 -18.71
C ALA A 63 1.43 -18.51 -18.04
N ALA A 64 0.15 -18.65 -17.69
CA ALA A 64 -0.39 -19.89 -17.12
C ALA A 64 -0.38 -21.06 -18.12
N GLN A 65 -0.53 -20.76 -19.41
CA GLN A 65 -0.62 -21.77 -20.47
C GLN A 65 0.75 -22.07 -21.08
N GLU A 66 1.52 -21.02 -21.41
CA GLU A 66 2.76 -21.10 -22.19
C GLU A 66 4.02 -20.88 -21.34
N GLY A 67 3.85 -20.65 -20.03
CA GLY A 67 4.94 -20.30 -19.11
C GLY A 67 5.33 -18.81 -19.13
N LEU A 68 6.11 -18.39 -18.14
CA LEU A 68 6.51 -16.98 -17.96
C LEU A 68 7.38 -16.41 -19.09
N SER A 69 8.05 -17.25 -19.87
CA SER A 69 8.81 -16.83 -21.05
C SER A 69 7.94 -16.22 -22.14
N ALA A 70 6.67 -16.62 -22.24
CA ALA A 70 5.73 -16.11 -23.24
C ALA A 70 5.36 -14.63 -23.02
N VAL A 71 5.60 -14.09 -21.83
CA VAL A 71 5.33 -12.68 -21.48
C VAL A 71 6.53 -11.76 -21.75
N GLY A 72 7.63 -12.31 -22.29
CA GLY A 72 8.81 -11.56 -22.69
C GLY A 72 9.47 -10.82 -21.52
N THR A 73 9.67 -9.50 -21.68
CA THR A 73 10.52 -8.69 -20.78
C THR A 73 9.84 -8.23 -19.49
N ARG A 74 8.55 -8.54 -19.28
CA ARG A 74 7.77 -8.06 -18.10
C ARG A 74 7.07 -9.18 -17.33
N PRO A 75 7.75 -10.27 -16.93
CA PRO A 75 7.11 -11.43 -16.31
C PRO A 75 6.72 -11.20 -14.85
N GLY A 76 7.22 -10.16 -14.18
CA GLY A 76 7.12 -10.01 -12.73
C GLY A 76 5.68 -9.95 -12.19
N ALA A 77 4.83 -9.10 -12.76
CA ALA A 77 3.43 -8.97 -12.34
C ALA A 77 2.60 -10.24 -12.65
N PRO A 78 2.69 -10.84 -13.86
CA PRO A 78 2.11 -12.17 -14.12
C PRO A 78 2.61 -13.26 -13.18
N ALA A 79 3.92 -13.31 -12.88
CA ALA A 79 4.49 -14.28 -11.95
C ALA A 79 3.89 -14.14 -10.55
N LEU A 80 3.77 -12.91 -10.05
CA LEU A 80 3.15 -12.63 -8.77
C LEU A 80 1.67 -13.02 -8.75
N ALA A 81 0.93 -12.68 -9.80
CA ALA A 81 -0.48 -13.05 -9.94
C ALA A 81 -0.69 -14.56 -9.99
N LEU A 82 0.17 -15.30 -10.71
CA LEU A 82 0.14 -16.77 -10.75
C LEU A 82 0.53 -17.39 -9.41
N ALA A 83 1.54 -16.87 -8.73
CA ALA A 83 1.95 -17.36 -7.41
C ALA A 83 0.81 -17.21 -6.39
N LEU A 84 0.18 -16.03 -6.34
CA LEU A 84 -0.98 -15.78 -5.47
C LEU A 84 -2.20 -16.60 -5.89
N GLY A 85 -2.49 -16.66 -7.19
CA GLY A 85 -3.59 -17.46 -7.74
C GLY A 85 -3.46 -18.94 -7.40
N GLY A 86 -2.26 -19.51 -7.55
CA GLY A 86 -1.98 -20.91 -7.23
C GLY A 86 -2.01 -21.21 -5.74
N THR A 87 -1.43 -20.33 -4.91
CA THR A 87 -1.37 -20.51 -3.44
C THR A 87 -2.72 -20.34 -2.78
N LEU A 88 -3.49 -19.32 -3.17
CA LEU A 88 -4.79 -18.98 -2.59
C LEU A 88 -5.97 -19.61 -3.34
N ARG A 89 -5.69 -20.40 -4.39
CA ARG A 89 -6.69 -21.00 -5.31
C ARG A 89 -7.67 -19.98 -5.88
N LEU A 90 -7.14 -18.82 -6.29
CA LEU A 90 -7.91 -17.73 -6.87
C LEU A 90 -7.93 -17.82 -8.39
N SER A 91 -9.02 -17.32 -9.00
CA SER A 91 -9.04 -17.08 -10.44
C SER A 91 -8.02 -16.01 -10.83
N ALA A 92 -7.51 -16.04 -12.07
CA ALA A 92 -6.60 -15.01 -12.57
C ALA A 92 -7.21 -13.60 -12.47
N VAL A 93 -8.53 -13.49 -12.66
CA VAL A 93 -9.26 -12.24 -12.53
C VAL A 93 -9.18 -11.73 -11.09
N THR A 94 -9.54 -12.59 -10.13
CA THR A 94 -9.50 -12.26 -8.71
C THR A 94 -8.08 -11.91 -8.24
N ALA A 95 -7.08 -12.66 -8.67
CA ALA A 95 -5.69 -12.42 -8.29
C ALA A 95 -5.18 -11.06 -8.80
N VAL A 96 -5.47 -10.73 -10.07
CA VAL A 96 -5.06 -9.44 -10.66
C VAL A 96 -5.82 -8.27 -10.01
N SER A 97 -7.13 -8.39 -9.84
CA SER A 97 -7.94 -7.37 -9.14
C SER A 97 -7.48 -7.14 -7.71
N ALA A 98 -7.23 -8.22 -6.95
CA ALA A 98 -6.77 -8.12 -5.56
C ALA A 98 -5.38 -7.49 -5.46
N LEU A 99 -4.47 -7.82 -6.38
CA LEU A 99 -3.14 -7.24 -6.43
C LEU A 99 -3.19 -5.73 -6.68
N GLU A 100 -4.02 -5.28 -7.61
CA GLU A 100 -4.19 -3.87 -7.93
C GLU A 100 -4.60 -3.05 -6.69
N VAL A 101 -5.66 -3.51 -6.00
CA VAL A 101 -6.18 -2.87 -4.79
C VAL A 101 -5.16 -2.89 -3.65
N THR A 102 -4.51 -4.04 -3.44
CA THR A 102 -3.56 -4.23 -2.32
C THR A 102 -2.33 -3.36 -2.50
N LEU A 103 -1.77 -3.30 -3.72
CA LEU A 103 -0.60 -2.48 -4.02
C LEU A 103 -0.91 -0.98 -3.92
N ALA A 104 -2.10 -0.54 -4.38
CA ALA A 104 -2.54 0.84 -4.20
C ALA A 104 -2.64 1.24 -2.72
N CYS A 105 -3.21 0.36 -1.88
CA CYS A 105 -3.29 0.58 -0.43
C CYS A 105 -1.88 0.63 0.19
N ALA A 106 -0.99 -0.27 -0.22
CA ALA A 106 0.40 -0.30 0.28
C ALA A 106 1.15 1.00 -0.05
N VAL A 107 1.01 1.54 -1.27
CA VAL A 107 1.59 2.84 -1.65
C VAL A 107 1.04 3.95 -0.76
N GLY A 108 -0.27 4.02 -0.56
CA GLY A 108 -0.89 5.05 0.27
C GLY A 108 -0.42 4.99 1.72
N LEU A 109 -0.36 3.80 2.31
CA LEU A 109 0.14 3.62 3.68
C LEU A 109 1.64 3.96 3.81
N ALA A 110 2.46 3.58 2.84
CA ALA A 110 3.89 3.90 2.83
C ALA A 110 4.13 5.41 2.70
N ALA A 111 3.36 6.10 1.84
CA ALA A 111 3.40 7.55 1.72
C ALA A 111 2.96 8.26 3.01
N ALA A 112 1.91 7.74 3.67
CA ALA A 112 1.46 8.22 4.97
C ALA A 112 2.57 8.09 6.03
N ALA A 113 3.25 6.94 6.06
CA ALA A 113 4.36 6.69 6.97
C ALA A 113 5.56 7.60 6.70
N LEU A 114 5.91 7.83 5.43
CA LEU A 114 6.96 8.78 5.03
C LEU A 114 6.65 10.22 5.47
N ALA A 115 5.42 10.65 5.22
CA ALA A 115 4.95 11.99 5.58
C ALA A 115 4.88 12.19 7.11
N GLY A 116 4.52 11.15 7.85
CA GLY A 116 4.46 11.17 9.32
C GLY A 116 5.82 11.00 10.01
N GLY A 117 6.75 10.28 9.40
CA GLY A 117 8.05 9.92 9.99
C GLY A 117 9.03 11.09 10.15
N GLY A 118 8.88 12.15 9.37
CA GLY A 118 9.75 13.33 9.41
C GLY A 118 11.15 13.03 8.86
N GLY A 119 11.53 13.68 7.75
CA GLY A 119 12.87 13.55 7.18
C GLY A 119 13.94 14.25 8.02
N PRO A 120 15.23 13.96 7.79
CA PRO A 120 16.33 14.67 8.43
C PRO A 120 16.23 16.17 8.16
N GLY A 121 16.23 16.98 9.24
CA GLY A 121 16.12 18.44 9.19
C GLY A 121 14.71 19.02 9.35
N ARG A 122 13.69 18.21 9.64
CA ARG A 122 12.32 18.70 9.84
C ARG A 122 12.08 19.14 11.29
N GLU A 123 11.80 20.43 11.50
CA GLU A 123 11.42 20.96 12.81
C GLU A 123 9.96 20.63 13.14
N GLY A 124 9.76 19.54 13.88
CA GLY A 124 8.47 19.18 14.49
C GLY A 124 7.63 18.15 13.73
N PRO A 125 6.71 17.45 14.41
CA PRO A 125 5.83 16.44 13.81
C PRO A 125 4.81 17.08 12.86
N MET A 126 4.44 16.36 11.80
CA MET A 126 3.43 16.85 10.86
C MET A 126 2.05 16.58 11.44
N ASP A 127 1.10 17.50 11.23
CA ASP A 127 -0.25 17.27 11.73
C ASP A 127 -0.84 15.99 11.11
N ARG A 128 -1.65 15.29 11.90
CA ARG A 128 -2.20 13.98 11.55
C ARG A 128 -3.00 14.02 10.26
N ALA A 129 -3.76 15.09 10.06
CA ALA A 129 -4.52 15.30 8.85
C ALA A 129 -3.60 15.34 7.60
N THR A 130 -2.43 15.95 7.70
CA THR A 130 -1.55 16.18 6.55
C THR A 130 -0.88 14.89 6.07
N TRP A 131 -0.39 14.04 6.98
CA TRP A 131 0.21 12.76 6.54
C TRP A 131 -0.83 11.73 6.11
N LEU A 132 -2.03 11.74 6.70
CA LEU A 132 -3.16 10.96 6.20
C LEU A 132 -3.58 11.40 4.80
N LEU A 133 -3.66 12.72 4.55
CA LEU A 133 -3.99 13.26 3.24
C LEU A 133 -2.91 12.90 2.21
N ALA A 134 -1.63 12.97 2.58
CA ALA A 134 -0.53 12.51 1.73
C ALA A 134 -0.69 11.04 1.34
N GLY A 135 -1.04 10.17 2.29
CA GLY A 135 -1.30 8.75 2.02
C GLY A 135 -2.52 8.51 1.13
N LEU A 136 -3.62 9.20 1.41
CA LEU A 136 -4.85 9.11 0.62
C LEU A 136 -4.60 9.53 -0.84
N LEU A 137 -3.98 10.69 -1.03
CA LEU A 137 -3.67 11.24 -2.35
C LEU A 137 -2.65 10.36 -3.09
N ALA A 138 -1.58 9.91 -2.43
CA ALA A 138 -0.59 9.04 -3.05
C ALA A 138 -1.18 7.69 -3.47
N GLY A 139 -2.00 7.05 -2.62
CA GLY A 139 -2.65 5.78 -2.93
C GLY A 139 -3.64 5.89 -4.09
N THR A 140 -4.49 6.91 -4.07
CA THR A 140 -5.48 7.17 -5.14
C THR A 140 -4.81 7.60 -6.45
N PHE A 141 -3.79 8.47 -6.39
CA PHE A 141 -2.98 8.87 -7.55
C PHE A 141 -2.23 7.69 -8.15
N ALA A 142 -1.60 6.83 -7.34
CA ALA A 142 -0.88 5.66 -7.83
C ALA A 142 -1.82 4.67 -8.55
N ALA A 143 -3.02 4.47 -8.03
CA ALA A 143 -4.00 3.58 -8.64
C ALA A 143 -4.58 4.11 -9.96
N HIS A 144 -4.86 5.42 -10.06
CA HIS A 144 -5.67 5.95 -11.17
C HIS A 144 -4.94 6.93 -12.10
N LEU A 145 -3.90 7.64 -11.65
CA LEU A 145 -3.36 8.80 -12.36
C LEU A 145 -1.89 8.67 -12.75
N ALA A 146 -1.08 7.96 -11.96
CA ALA A 146 0.35 7.81 -12.22
C ALA A 146 0.66 6.78 -13.31
N ALA A 147 -0.15 5.72 -13.41
CA ALA A 147 0.15 4.64 -14.33
C ALA A 147 -0.94 3.65 -14.69
N GLY A 148 -1.89 3.24 -13.84
CA GLY A 148 -2.73 2.06 -14.15
C GLY A 148 -1.97 0.73 -14.35
N TYR A 149 -0.64 0.77 -14.47
CA TYR A 149 0.23 -0.39 -14.63
C TYR A 149 0.46 -1.06 -13.28
N LEU A 150 0.01 -2.31 -13.14
CA LEU A 150 0.24 -3.15 -11.96
C LEU A 150 1.73 -3.25 -11.58
N ALA A 151 2.63 -3.22 -12.57
CA ALA A 151 4.08 -3.21 -12.34
C ALA A 151 4.56 -1.89 -11.69
N ASN A 152 3.97 -0.76 -12.05
CA ASN A 152 4.32 0.53 -11.46
C ASN A 152 3.79 0.64 -10.02
N LEU A 153 2.61 0.08 -9.75
CA LEU A 153 2.10 -0.07 -8.39
C LEU A 153 3.02 -0.93 -7.52
N ALA A 154 3.49 -2.06 -8.04
CA ALA A 154 4.42 -2.92 -7.33
C ALA A 154 5.76 -2.22 -7.03
N PHE A 155 6.32 -1.51 -8.01
CA PHE A 155 7.55 -0.75 -7.83
C PHE A 155 7.38 0.39 -6.83
N ALA A 156 6.30 1.18 -6.95
CA ALA A 156 6.01 2.29 -6.04
C ALA A 156 5.81 1.80 -4.60
N ALA A 157 5.10 0.68 -4.40
CA ALA A 157 4.88 0.11 -3.07
C ALA A 157 6.21 -0.33 -2.43
N ALA A 158 7.05 -1.04 -3.19
CA ALA A 158 8.34 -1.49 -2.72
C ALA A 158 9.28 -0.31 -2.41
N PHE A 159 9.36 0.68 -3.30
CA PHE A 159 10.21 1.86 -3.13
C PHE A 159 9.77 2.72 -1.96
N ALA A 160 8.48 3.09 -1.89
CA ALA A 160 7.96 3.91 -0.81
C ALA A 160 8.03 3.19 0.54
N GLY A 161 7.77 1.87 0.56
CA GLY A 161 7.93 1.05 1.76
C GLY A 161 9.38 1.02 2.25
N ALA A 162 10.34 0.80 1.35
CA ALA A 162 11.75 0.84 1.69
C ALA A 162 12.18 2.22 2.20
N ALA A 163 11.75 3.30 1.54
CA ALA A 163 12.02 4.67 1.97
C ALA A 163 11.42 4.95 3.36
N ALA A 164 10.20 4.46 3.64
CA ALA A 164 9.56 4.61 4.95
C ALA A 164 10.37 3.90 6.04
N LEU A 165 10.83 2.67 5.78
CA LEU A 165 11.68 1.92 6.70
C LEU A 165 13.02 2.62 6.95
N LEU A 166 13.65 3.16 5.90
CA LEU A 166 14.90 3.92 6.01
C LEU A 166 14.72 5.20 6.82
N ALA A 167 13.64 5.95 6.59
CA ALA A 167 13.31 7.14 7.36
C ALA A 167 13.06 6.83 8.85
N ALA A 168 12.39 5.70 9.13
CA ALA A 168 12.19 5.22 10.50
C ALA A 168 13.50 4.74 11.16
N GLY A 169 14.44 4.17 10.41
CA GLY A 169 15.74 3.75 10.91
C GLY A 169 16.68 4.91 11.23
N GLY A 170 16.64 5.99 10.42
CA GLY A 170 17.49 7.17 10.60
C GLY A 170 17.12 8.06 11.79
N THR A 171 15.92 7.89 12.37
CA THR A 171 15.47 8.62 13.58
C THR A 171 15.81 7.90 14.89
N ALA A 172 16.38 6.68 14.82
CA ALA A 172 16.72 5.85 15.98
C ALA A 172 18.22 5.86 16.36
N GLY A 173 19.05 6.61 15.64
CA GLY A 173 20.47 6.84 15.95
C GLY A 173 20.71 8.25 16.48
#